data_AF-A0A1X7U0H4-F1
#
_entry.id   AF-A0A1X7U0H4-F1
#
_cell.length_a   1.000
_cell.length_b   1.000
_cell.length_c   1.000
_cell.angle_alpha   90.00
_cell.angle_beta   90.00
_cell.angle_gamma   90.00
#
_symmetry.space_group_name_H-M   'P 1'
#
loop_
_entity.id
_entity.type
_entity.pdbx_description
1 polymer ?
#
loop_
_entity_poly.entity_id
_entity_poly.type
_entity_poly.pdbx_seq_one_letter_code
_entity_poly.pdbx_strand_id
1 'polypeptide(L)'
;MKFYGSLLFYAHQFQPRNRFTHKYHVEALSVPSSRSLIETAYGLHSDSFLHQSQYFHVTQELVPDIMHDVLEGCLPYEMKEMLKYFIDQKLLTLSDLNDLIRSFPYGKSDVKNKPALITLKTQKSSDHLLKQTASQCWCLGRLLHLMIGHIIPVDNDHWINFCLLLTNMDYLLYVQICSAAIILK
;
A
#
# COMPACT_ATOMS: atom_id res chain seq x y z
N MET A 1 -17.02 13.23 28.72
CA MET A 1 -16.23 12.47 27.73
C MET A 1 -15.45 11.40 28.49
N LYS A 2 -16.00 10.19 28.62
CA LYS A 2 -15.36 9.08 29.36
C LYS A 2 -14.64 8.19 28.35
N PHE A 3 -13.31 8.21 28.36
CA PHE A 3 -12.48 7.23 27.66
C PHE A 3 -12.43 5.96 28.53
N TYR A 4 -13.12 4.89 28.11
CA TYR A 4 -12.93 3.56 28.68
C TYR A 4 -11.80 2.86 27.90
N GLY A 5 -10.76 2.45 28.64
CA GLY A 5 -9.73 1.45 28.31
C GLY A 5 -9.27 1.33 26.86
N SER A 6 -8.08 1.85 26.55
CA SER A 6 -7.33 1.41 25.37
C SER A 6 -6.97 -0.07 25.52
N LEU A 7 -7.69 -0.95 24.82
CA LEU A 7 -7.24 -2.32 24.55
C LEU A 7 -5.96 -2.24 23.71
N LEU A 8 -4.81 -2.30 24.37
CA LEU A 8 -3.52 -2.47 23.70
C LEU A 8 -3.42 -3.94 23.28
N PHE A 9 -3.51 -4.20 21.98
CA PHE A 9 -3.28 -5.53 21.41
C PHE A 9 -1.78 -5.72 21.21
N TYR A 10 -1.17 -6.66 21.94
CA TYR A 10 0.23 -7.02 21.73
C TYR A 10 0.35 -8.22 20.80
N ALA A 11 1.22 -8.15 19.79
CA ALA A 11 1.38 -9.21 18.79
C ALA A 11 1.68 -10.60 19.41
N HIS A 12 2.42 -10.66 20.52
CA HIS A 12 2.74 -11.92 21.20
C HIS A 12 1.53 -12.59 21.88
N GLN A 13 0.45 -11.84 22.11
CA GLN A 13 -0.81 -12.36 22.66
C GLN A 13 -1.72 -12.90 21.55
N PHE A 14 -1.41 -12.62 20.28
CA PHE A 14 -2.17 -13.10 19.14
C PHE A 14 -1.68 -14.48 18.72
N GLN A 15 -2.57 -15.47 18.83
CA GLN A 15 -2.32 -16.80 18.30
C GLN A 15 -2.84 -16.86 16.86
N PRO A 16 -1.94 -17.02 15.85
CA PRO A 16 -2.38 -17.09 14.47
C PRO A 16 -3.28 -18.30 14.25
N ARG A 17 -4.33 -18.09 13.47
CA ARG A 17 -5.32 -19.12 13.16
C ARG A 17 -4.69 -20.16 12.24
N ASN A 18 -4.73 -21.42 12.63
CA ASN A 18 -4.31 -22.54 11.78
C ASN A 18 -5.52 -23.17 11.09
N ARG A 19 -5.30 -24.11 10.17
CA ARG A 19 -6.38 -24.78 9.41
C ARG A 19 -7.44 -25.42 10.31
N PHE A 20 -7.03 -26.01 11.43
CA PHE A 20 -7.96 -26.67 12.37
C PHE A 20 -8.82 -25.66 13.11
N THR A 21 -8.21 -24.64 13.72
CA THR A 21 -8.96 -23.60 14.45
C THR A 21 -9.83 -22.78 13.51
N HIS A 22 -9.41 -22.60 12.26
CA HIS A 22 -10.22 -21.96 11.24
C HIS A 22 -11.47 -22.76 10.88
N LYS A 23 -11.32 -24.05 10.61
CA LYS A 23 -12.46 -24.93 10.32
C LYS A 23 -13.47 -24.92 11.46
N TYR A 24 -13.00 -24.99 12.71
CA TYR A 24 -13.85 -24.89 13.89
C TYR A 24 -14.62 -23.55 13.94
N HIS A 25 -13.95 -22.42 13.69
CA HIS A 25 -14.63 -21.11 13.68
C HIS A 25 -15.65 -20.99 12.53
N VAL A 26 -15.36 -21.57 11.36
CA VAL A 26 -16.30 -21.61 10.22
C VAL A 26 -17.53 -22.44 10.57
N GLU A 27 -17.36 -23.62 11.17
CA GLU A 27 -18.48 -24.46 11.62
C GLU A 27 -19.33 -23.76 12.69
N ALA A 28 -18.68 -22.99 13.59
CA ALA A 28 -19.37 -22.20 14.61
C ALA A 28 -20.20 -21.03 14.04
N LEU A 29 -19.99 -20.61 12.78
CA LEU A 29 -20.84 -19.60 12.13
C LEU A 29 -22.22 -20.11 11.75
N SER A 30 -22.38 -21.43 11.60
CA SER A 30 -23.67 -22.06 11.31
C SER A 30 -24.63 -22.05 12.50
N VAL A 31 -24.10 -21.79 13.70
CA VAL A 31 -24.88 -21.71 14.94
C VAL A 31 -25.24 -20.23 15.21
N PRO A 32 -26.54 -19.84 15.16
CA PRO A 32 -26.93 -18.44 15.28
C PRO A 32 -26.50 -17.77 16.59
N SER A 33 -26.44 -18.53 17.69
CA SER A 33 -26.05 -18.01 19.01
C SER A 33 -24.56 -17.67 19.13
N SER A 34 -23.69 -18.32 18.36
CA SER A 34 -22.24 -18.04 18.35
C SER A 34 -21.81 -17.09 17.24
N ARG A 35 -22.63 -16.89 16.21
CA ARG A 35 -22.26 -16.11 15.02
C ARG A 35 -21.72 -14.71 15.33
N SER A 36 -22.47 -13.91 16.09
CA SER A 36 -22.07 -12.53 16.41
C SER A 36 -20.76 -12.47 17.20
N LEU A 37 -20.53 -13.45 18.09
CA LEU A 37 -19.28 -13.57 18.84
C LEU A 37 -18.11 -13.91 17.92
N ILE A 38 -18.28 -14.85 16.99
CA ILE A 38 -17.23 -15.25 16.06
C ILE A 38 -16.90 -14.11 15.08
N GLU A 39 -17.91 -13.43 14.54
CA GLU A 39 -17.72 -12.28 13.65
C GLU A 39 -16.94 -11.16 14.35
N THR A 40 -17.29 -10.85 15.61
CA THR A 40 -16.65 -9.75 16.35
C THR A 40 -15.27 -10.12 16.88
N ALA A 41 -15.11 -11.32 17.47
CA ALA A 41 -13.86 -11.73 18.11
C ALA A 41 -12.77 -12.13 17.09
N TYR A 42 -13.18 -12.66 15.94
CA TYR A 42 -12.26 -13.24 14.95
C TYR A 42 -12.36 -12.62 13.55
N GLY A 43 -13.26 -11.65 13.32
CA GLY A 43 -13.43 -11.01 12.00
C GLY A 43 -13.85 -11.98 10.90
N LEU A 44 -14.51 -13.08 11.24
CA LEU A 44 -14.85 -14.15 10.30
C LEU A 44 -16.36 -14.12 9.99
N HIS A 45 -16.73 -13.82 8.74
CA HIS A 45 -18.13 -13.73 8.33
C HIS A 45 -18.64 -14.96 7.56
N SER A 46 -17.75 -15.63 6.84
CA SER A 46 -18.09 -16.77 6.00
C SER A 46 -16.85 -17.62 5.72
N ASP A 47 -17.09 -18.84 5.23
CA ASP A 47 -16.03 -19.65 4.64
C ASP A 47 -15.56 -19.02 3.32
N SER A 48 -14.25 -19.06 3.06
CA SER A 48 -13.68 -18.57 1.80
C SER A 48 -13.69 -19.69 0.77
N PHE A 49 -14.26 -19.44 -0.41
CA PHE A 49 -14.18 -20.39 -1.52
C PHE A 49 -12.74 -20.73 -1.93
N LEU A 50 -11.79 -19.84 -1.60
CA LEU A 50 -10.37 -20.04 -1.86
C LEU A 50 -9.75 -21.19 -1.05
N HIS A 51 -10.40 -21.69 0.01
CA HIS A 51 -9.95 -22.90 0.72
C HIS A 51 -9.95 -24.15 -0.15
N GLN A 52 -10.70 -24.13 -1.26
CA GLN A 52 -10.73 -25.24 -2.22
C GLN A 52 -9.50 -25.23 -3.15
N SER A 53 -8.70 -24.17 -3.13
CA SER A 53 -7.46 -24.10 -3.89
C SER A 53 -6.42 -25.06 -3.34
N GLN A 54 -5.69 -25.74 -4.23
CA GLN A 54 -4.61 -26.66 -3.85
C GLN A 54 -3.42 -25.92 -3.19
N TYR A 55 -3.18 -24.68 -3.60
CA TYR A 55 -1.96 -23.94 -3.25
C TYR A 55 -2.22 -22.74 -2.34
N PHE A 56 -3.47 -22.47 -1.99
CA PHE A 56 -3.82 -21.31 -1.16
C PHE A 56 -4.75 -21.71 -0.03
N HIS A 57 -4.46 -21.22 1.16
CA HIS A 57 -5.38 -21.28 2.29
C HIS A 57 -5.18 -20.01 3.14
N VAL A 58 -6.28 -19.38 3.55
CA VAL A 58 -6.27 -18.11 4.32
C VAL A 58 -5.52 -18.16 5.67
N THR A 59 -5.09 -19.34 6.10
CA THR A 59 -4.43 -19.57 7.40
C THR A 59 -2.92 -19.73 7.27
N GLN A 60 -2.40 -19.86 6.06
CA GLN A 60 -0.98 -20.14 5.84
C GLN A 60 -0.21 -18.86 5.60
N GLU A 61 -0.66 -18.01 4.67
CA GLU A 61 0.00 -16.75 4.35
C GLU A 61 -1.07 -15.74 3.92
N LEU A 62 -1.04 -14.55 4.51
CA LEU A 62 -1.78 -13.42 3.98
C LEU A 62 -0.89 -12.80 2.89
N VAL A 63 -1.39 -12.77 1.65
CA VAL A 63 -0.68 -12.04 0.59
C VAL A 63 -0.65 -10.57 1.01
N PRO A 64 0.53 -9.91 1.04
CA PRO A 64 0.61 -8.49 1.35
C PRO A 64 -0.30 -7.71 0.39
N ASP A 65 -1.07 -6.77 0.94
CA ASP A 65 -1.96 -5.96 0.14
C ASP A 65 -1.15 -4.82 -0.46
N ILE A 66 -0.61 -5.03 -1.65
CA ILE A 66 0.25 -4.05 -2.32
C ILE A 66 -0.43 -2.69 -2.43
N MET A 67 -1.76 -2.65 -2.60
CA MET A 67 -2.49 -1.39 -2.67
C MET A 67 -2.42 -0.65 -1.33
N HIS A 68 -2.77 -1.31 -0.22
CA HIS A 68 -2.80 -0.66 1.09
C HIS A 68 -1.41 -0.51 1.74
N ASP A 69 -0.58 -1.54 1.69
CA ASP A 69 0.74 -1.56 2.31
C ASP A 69 1.72 -0.65 1.58
N VAL A 70 1.63 -0.60 0.24
CA VAL A 70 2.62 0.08 -0.59
C VAL A 70 2.05 1.32 -1.26
N LEU A 71 1.00 1.20 -2.08
CA LEU A 71 0.50 2.32 -2.89
C LEU A 71 -0.23 3.40 -2.07
N GLU A 72 -0.84 3.02 -0.95
CA GLU A 72 -1.44 3.94 0.02
C GLU A 72 -0.58 4.11 1.27
N GLY A 73 0.37 3.19 1.48
CA GLY A 73 1.27 3.16 2.63
C GLY A 73 2.64 3.79 2.34
N CYS A 74 3.66 2.95 2.14
CA CYS A 74 5.05 3.42 2.14
C CYS A 74 5.46 4.24 0.92
N LEU A 75 4.89 4.01 -0.27
CA LEU A 75 5.23 4.80 -1.46
C LEU A 75 4.89 6.29 -1.34
N PRO A 76 3.64 6.69 -1.00
CA PRO A 76 3.32 8.10 -0.86
C PRO A 76 4.11 8.77 0.28
N TYR A 77 4.42 8.01 1.34
CA TYR A 77 5.28 8.47 2.43
C TYR A 77 6.68 8.84 1.92
N GLU A 78 7.35 7.88 1.28
CA GLU A 78 8.73 8.05 0.80
C GLU A 78 8.81 9.18 -0.22
N MET A 79 7.90 9.20 -1.20
CA MET A 79 7.85 10.27 -2.18
C MET A 79 7.65 11.64 -1.53
N LYS A 80 6.81 11.76 -0.50
CA LYS A 80 6.57 13.05 0.15
C LYS A 80 7.81 13.58 0.84
N GLU A 81 8.47 12.74 1.64
CA GLU A 81 9.64 13.15 2.41
C GLU A 81 10.82 13.43 1.49
N MET A 82 11.04 12.60 0.46
CA MET A 82 12.02 12.86 -0.59
C MET A 82 11.76 14.20 -1.30
N LEU A 83 10.52 14.47 -1.73
CA LEU A 83 10.16 15.71 -2.43
C LEU A 83 10.30 16.94 -1.54
N LYS A 84 9.94 16.85 -0.25
CA LYS A 84 10.20 17.93 0.73
C LYS A 84 11.68 18.23 0.82
N TYR A 85 12.51 17.20 0.99
CA TYR A 85 13.95 17.35 1.05
C TYR A 85 14.52 18.01 -0.21
N PHE A 86 14.11 17.57 -1.41
CA PHE A 86 14.59 18.18 -2.66
C PHE A 86 14.18 19.64 -2.82
N ILE A 87 12.98 20.01 -2.37
CA ILE A 87 12.53 21.41 -2.37
C ILE A 87 13.34 22.25 -1.37
N ASP A 88 13.61 21.72 -0.19
CA ASP A 88 14.40 22.41 0.85
C ASP A 88 15.86 22.59 0.42
N GLN A 89 16.44 21.60 -0.27
CA GLN A 89 17.77 21.69 -0.90
C GLN A 89 17.79 22.53 -2.19
N LYS A 90 16.63 23.08 -2.60
CA LYS A 90 16.49 23.90 -3.83
C LYS A 90 16.92 23.16 -5.10
N LEU A 91 16.81 21.83 -5.13
CA LEU A 91 17.05 21.03 -6.33
C LEU A 91 15.89 21.21 -7.34
N LEU A 92 14.68 21.38 -6.84
CA LEU A 92 13.49 21.72 -7.63
C LEU A 92 12.52 22.56 -6.80
N THR A 93 11.68 23.35 -7.45
CA THR A 93 10.57 24.03 -6.76
C THR A 93 9.27 23.23 -6.86
N LEU A 94 8.30 23.53 -5.99
CA LEU A 94 6.96 22.96 -6.11
C LEU A 94 6.28 23.33 -7.44
N SER A 95 6.61 24.50 -8.00
CA SER A 95 6.10 24.90 -9.33
C SER A 95 6.66 24.00 -10.40
N ASP A 96 7.98 23.81 -10.43
CA ASP A 96 8.66 22.96 -11.41
C ASP A 96 8.10 21.54 -11.38
N LEU A 97 7.92 20.98 -10.17
CA LEU A 97 7.34 19.65 -10.00
C LEU A 97 5.91 19.56 -10.56
N ASN A 98 5.06 20.53 -10.23
CA ASN A 98 3.68 20.55 -10.73
C ASN A 98 3.62 20.79 -12.24
N ASP A 99 4.58 21.53 -12.81
CA ASP A 99 4.69 21.75 -14.24
C ASP A 99 5.14 20.48 -14.96
N LEU A 100 6.08 19.71 -14.39
CA LEU A 100 6.47 18.38 -14.87
C LEU A 100 5.29 17.40 -14.81
N ILE A 101 4.61 17.28 -13.66
CA ILE A 101 3.41 16.44 -13.52
C ILE A 101 2.33 16.83 -14.53
N ARG A 102 2.14 18.13 -14.79
CA ARG A 102 1.13 18.62 -15.72
C ARG A 102 1.47 18.31 -17.18
N SER A 103 2.73 18.49 -17.57
CA SER A 103 3.19 18.45 -18.97
C SER A 103 3.71 17.09 -19.44
N PHE A 104 3.97 16.15 -18.52
CA PHE A 104 4.52 14.85 -18.86
C PHE A 104 3.65 14.10 -19.90
N PRO A 105 4.26 13.44 -20.91
CA PRO A 105 3.52 12.73 -21.95
C PRO A 105 3.04 11.36 -21.45
N TYR A 106 1.95 11.34 -20.68
CA TYR A 106 1.36 10.10 -20.15
C TYR A 106 0.91 9.15 -21.27
N GLY A 107 1.27 7.88 -21.13
CA GLY A 107 0.79 6.81 -22.02
C GLY A 107 -0.71 6.54 -21.86
N LYS A 108 -1.29 5.77 -22.81
CA LYS A 108 -2.73 5.43 -22.80
C LYS A 108 -3.17 4.77 -21.48
N SER A 109 -2.29 3.99 -20.86
CA SER A 109 -2.56 3.29 -19.60
C SER A 109 -2.53 4.22 -18.38
N ASP A 110 -1.81 5.33 -18.45
CA ASP A 110 -1.56 6.24 -17.32
C ASP A 110 -2.44 7.50 -17.36
N VAL A 111 -2.96 7.88 -18.54
CA VAL A 111 -3.80 9.08 -18.73
C VAL A 111 -4.99 9.15 -17.76
N LYS A 112 -5.63 8.02 -17.47
CA LYS A 112 -6.77 7.96 -16.54
C LYS A 112 -6.35 8.12 -15.07
N ASN A 113 -5.09 7.85 -14.77
CA ASN A 113 -4.50 7.85 -13.43
C ASN A 113 -3.50 8.99 -13.26
N LYS A 114 -3.67 10.08 -14.03
CA LYS A 114 -2.79 11.25 -13.93
C LYS A 114 -2.71 11.73 -12.47
N PRO A 115 -1.50 11.94 -11.92
CA PRO A 115 -1.34 12.44 -10.56
C PRO A 115 -2.00 13.81 -10.40
N ALA A 116 -2.50 14.07 -9.19
CA ALA A 116 -3.02 15.39 -8.85
C ALA A 116 -1.84 16.33 -8.58
N LEU A 117 -2.08 17.63 -8.74
CA LEU A 117 -1.07 18.63 -8.42
C LEU A 117 -0.89 18.71 -6.91
N ILE A 118 0.37 18.77 -6.48
CA ILE A 118 0.73 18.85 -5.06
C ILE A 118 0.54 20.31 -4.63
N THR A 119 -0.38 20.53 -3.69
CA THR A 119 -0.65 21.86 -3.16
C THR A 119 0.35 22.25 -2.08
N LEU A 120 0.61 23.54 -1.89
CA LEU A 120 1.45 24.04 -0.80
C LEU A 120 1.00 23.55 0.58
N LYS A 121 -0.32 23.44 0.80
CA LYS A 121 -0.89 22.89 2.03
C LYS A 121 -0.49 21.43 2.25
N THR A 122 -0.46 20.63 1.20
CA THR A 122 -0.09 19.21 1.26
C THR A 122 1.42 19.05 1.37
N GLN A 123 2.21 19.91 0.72
CA GLN A 123 3.66 19.91 0.85
C GLN A 123 4.10 20.27 2.29
N LYS A 124 3.46 21.27 2.90
CA LYS A 124 3.78 21.73 4.27
C LYS A 124 3.07 20.98 5.39
N SER A 125 2.18 20.04 5.09
CA SER A 125 1.48 19.31 6.15
C SER A 125 2.44 18.39 6.90
N SER A 126 2.18 18.25 8.21
CA SER A 126 2.87 17.31 9.09
C SER A 126 2.47 15.86 8.86
N ASP A 127 1.36 15.63 8.15
CA ASP A 127 1.03 14.29 7.66
C ASP A 127 2.01 13.85 6.56
N HIS A 128 2.13 12.54 6.36
CA HIS A 128 2.98 11.97 5.32
C HIS A 128 2.19 11.64 4.04
N LEU A 129 1.05 12.29 3.83
CA LEU A 129 0.11 11.98 2.76
C LEU A 129 0.31 12.92 1.57
N LEU A 130 0.45 12.37 0.36
CA LEU A 130 0.44 13.13 -0.90
C LEU A 130 -0.96 13.43 -1.44
N LYS A 131 -2.02 12.92 -0.78
CA LYS A 131 -3.43 13.06 -1.20
C LYS A 131 -3.68 12.57 -2.63
N GLN A 132 -3.04 11.46 -2.98
CA GLN A 132 -3.26 10.73 -4.21
C GLN A 132 -4.11 9.49 -3.93
N THR A 133 -4.90 9.03 -4.90
CA THR A 133 -5.43 7.65 -4.86
C THR A 133 -4.30 6.65 -5.10
N ALA A 134 -4.48 5.37 -4.74
CA ALA A 134 -3.48 4.32 -4.98
C ALA A 134 -2.99 4.29 -6.44
N SER A 135 -3.91 4.33 -7.40
CA SER A 135 -3.57 4.33 -8.84
C SER A 135 -2.78 5.56 -9.27
N GLN A 136 -3.12 6.74 -8.73
CA GLN A 136 -2.38 7.96 -9.02
C GLN A 136 -1.01 7.97 -8.35
N CYS A 137 -0.90 7.40 -7.14
CA CYS A 137 0.36 7.27 -6.42
C CYS A 137 1.31 6.36 -7.19
N TRP A 138 0.82 5.22 -7.66
CA TRP A 138 1.58 4.30 -8.50
C TRP A 138 2.05 4.96 -9.81
N CYS A 139 1.14 5.69 -10.48
CA CYS A 139 1.46 6.45 -11.68
C CYS A 139 2.56 7.48 -11.42
N LEU A 140 2.45 8.25 -10.33
CA LEU A 140 3.46 9.23 -9.94
C LEU A 140 4.79 8.55 -9.63
N GLY A 141 4.84 7.55 -8.75
CA GLY A 141 6.10 6.90 -8.34
C GLY A 141 6.88 6.33 -9.52
N ARG A 142 6.21 5.61 -10.41
CA ARG A 142 6.82 5.09 -11.63
C ARG A 142 7.33 6.17 -12.57
N LEU A 143 6.61 7.28 -12.74
CA LEU A 143 6.99 8.27 -13.75
C LEU A 143 7.88 9.37 -13.17
N LEU A 144 7.89 9.54 -11.85
CA LEU A 144 8.67 10.55 -11.16
C LEU A 144 10.16 10.37 -11.43
N HIS A 145 10.64 9.13 -11.48
CA HIS A 145 12.05 8.88 -11.80
C HIS A 145 12.44 9.40 -13.20
N LEU A 146 11.52 9.36 -14.17
CA LEU A 146 11.72 9.91 -15.51
C LEU A 146 11.59 11.44 -15.53
N MET A 147 10.72 12.00 -14.68
CA MET A 147 10.47 13.44 -14.61
C MET A 147 11.65 14.21 -14.02
N ILE A 148 12.21 13.74 -12.89
CA ILE A 148 13.19 14.51 -12.12
C ILE A 148 14.57 13.85 -12.03
N GLY A 149 14.75 12.61 -12.50
CA GLY A 149 16.01 11.87 -12.29
C GLY A 149 17.27 12.52 -12.88
N HIS A 150 17.13 13.39 -13.88
CA HIS A 150 18.24 14.15 -14.46
C HIS A 150 18.66 15.37 -13.62
N ILE A 151 17.83 15.78 -12.66
CA ILE A 151 18.05 16.95 -11.78
C ILE A 151 18.77 16.54 -10.50
N ILE A 152 18.57 15.30 -10.05
CA ILE A 152 19.00 14.83 -8.74
C ILE A 152 20.43 14.28 -8.78
N PRO A 153 21.30 14.63 -7.82
CA PRO A 153 22.64 14.05 -7.71
C PRO A 153 22.61 12.53 -7.57
N VAL A 154 23.55 11.84 -8.23
CA VAL A 154 23.62 10.37 -8.28
C VAL A 154 23.89 9.74 -6.92
N ASP A 155 24.58 10.46 -6.05
CA ASP A 155 24.97 10.07 -4.69
C ASP A 155 23.95 10.49 -3.62
N ASN A 156 22.76 10.94 -4.01
CA ASN A 156 21.75 11.36 -3.05
C ASN A 156 21.05 10.17 -2.39
N ASP A 157 21.18 10.05 -1.06
CA ASP A 157 20.61 8.94 -0.28
C ASP A 157 19.08 8.81 -0.42
N HIS A 158 18.34 9.92 -0.42
CA HIS A 158 16.88 9.90 -0.56
C HIS A 158 16.46 9.39 -1.95
N TRP A 159 17.21 9.76 -2.98
CA TRP A 159 16.98 9.26 -4.33
C TRP A 159 17.24 7.76 -4.43
N ILE A 160 18.36 7.31 -3.86
CA ILE A 160 18.73 5.89 -3.84
C ILE A 160 17.65 5.08 -3.11
N ASN A 161 17.18 5.54 -1.95
CA ASN A 161 16.10 4.88 -1.20
C ASN A 161 14.80 4.77 -2.00
N PHE A 162 14.40 5.85 -2.67
CA PHE A 162 13.24 5.83 -3.55
C PHE A 162 13.39 4.84 -4.71
N CYS A 163 14.54 4.79 -5.37
CA CYS A 163 14.81 3.82 -6.43
C CYS A 163 14.83 2.37 -5.91
N LEU A 164 15.37 2.13 -4.71
CA LEU A 164 15.33 0.83 -4.05
C LEU A 164 13.90 0.39 -3.73
N LEU A 165 13.05 1.32 -3.26
CA LEU A 165 11.63 1.04 -3.02
C LEU A 165 10.91 0.64 -4.32
N LEU A 166 11.15 1.35 -5.43
CA LEU A 166 10.59 0.98 -6.72
C LEU A 166 11.08 -0.40 -7.20
N THR A 167 12.36 -0.71 -6.96
CA THR A 167 12.93 -2.03 -7.28
C THR A 167 12.25 -3.14 -6.46
N ASN A 168 12.01 -2.91 -5.18
CA ASN A 168 11.27 -3.83 -4.32
C ASN A 168 9.82 -4.01 -4.79
N MET A 169 9.17 -2.94 -5.24
CA MET A 169 7.84 -3.04 -5.85
C MET A 169 7.83 -3.88 -7.11
N ASP A 170 8.83 -3.72 -7.98
CA ASP A 170 8.93 -4.53 -9.17
C ASP A 170 9.04 -6.01 -8.79
N TYR A 171 9.82 -6.38 -7.77
CA TYR A 171 9.83 -7.76 -7.28
C TYR A 171 8.48 -8.23 -6.74
N LEU A 172 7.76 -7.39 -5.99
CA LEU A 172 6.44 -7.72 -5.44
C LEU A 172 5.38 -7.89 -6.54
N LEU A 173 5.39 -7.02 -7.54
CA LEU A 173 4.46 -7.06 -8.69
C LEU A 173 4.87 -8.11 -9.73
N TYR A 174 6.14 -8.48 -9.79
CA TYR A 174 6.68 -9.54 -10.63
C TYR A 174 6.32 -10.94 -10.12
N VAL A 175 5.63 -11.09 -8.98
CA VAL A 175 5.12 -12.38 -8.50
C VAL A 175 4.00 -12.91 -9.43
N GLN A 176 4.44 -13.34 -10.61
CA GLN A 176 3.76 -14.20 -11.56
C GLN A 176 4.55 -15.53 -11.69
N ILE A 177 5.46 -15.83 -10.75
CA ILE A 177 6.21 -17.10 -10.67
C ILE A 177 6.15 -17.67 -9.24
N CYS A 178 4.95 -17.88 -8.73
CA CYS A 178 4.65 -19.04 -7.88
C CYS A 178 3.37 -19.64 -8.45
N SER A 179 3.38 -20.93 -8.75
CA SER A 179 2.36 -21.67 -9.49
C SER A 179 1.01 -21.71 -8.79
N ALA A 180 0.24 -20.62 -8.85
CA ALA A 180 -1.22 -20.51 -8.69
C ALA A 180 -1.61 -19.04 -8.47
N ALA A 181 -1.53 -18.21 -9.50
CA ALA A 181 -2.18 -16.91 -9.45
C ALA A 181 -3.71 -17.12 -9.51
N ILE A 182 -4.36 -16.99 -8.36
CA ILE A 182 -5.82 -16.87 -8.27
C ILE A 182 -6.16 -15.50 -8.86
N ILE A 183 -6.62 -15.49 -10.11
CA ILE A 183 -7.26 -14.32 -10.72
C ILE A 183 -8.68 -14.28 -10.17
N LEU A 184 -8.95 -13.37 -9.23
CA LEU A 184 -10.30 -12.98 -8.88
C LEU A 184 -10.84 -12.10 -10.01
N LYS A 185 -11.72 -12.67 -10.84
CA LYS A 185 -12.59 -11.91 -11.75
C LYS A 185 -13.83 -11.43 -11.01
#